data_AF-A0A671FGD8-F1
#
_entry.id   AF-A0A671FGD8-F1
#
_cell.length_a   1.000
_cell.length_b   1.000
_cell.length_c   1.000
_cell.angle_alpha   90.00
_cell.angle_beta   90.00
_cell.angle_gamma   90.00
#
_symmetry.space_group_name_H-M   'P 1'
#
loop_
_entity.id
_entity.type
_entity.pdbx_description
1 polymer ?
#
loop_
_entity_poly.entity_id
_entity_poly.type
_entity_poly.pdbx_seq_one_letter_code
_entity_poly.pdbx_strand_id
1 'polypeptide(L)'
;MEVKDANSALLSNYETLKYISKTPCRHQTPEIVREFLTAMKSHKLTKAEKLQLLNHRPMTAVEIQLMVEESEERLTEEQIEALLHTVTSVLPAGPDTEHKTNTNYDGTMDEEDPA
;
A
#
# COMPACT_ATOMS: atom_id res chain seq x y z
N MET A 1 6.70 -41.25 14.16
CA MET A 1 5.76 -40.46 13.34
C MET A 1 6.06 -39.00 13.61
N GLU A 2 7.13 -38.45 13.04
CA GLU A 2 7.61 -37.08 13.35
C GLU A 2 8.18 -36.34 12.11
N VAL A 3 8.44 -37.05 11.00
CA VAL A 3 9.03 -36.46 9.78
C VAL A 3 7.99 -35.71 8.93
N LYS A 4 6.69 -36.01 9.11
CA LYS A 4 5.60 -35.33 8.35
C LYS A 4 5.42 -33.87 8.77
N ASP A 5 5.62 -33.56 10.05
CA ASP A 5 5.42 -32.21 10.57
C ASP A 5 6.58 -31.27 10.16
N ALA A 6 7.81 -31.77 10.13
CA ALA A 6 8.97 -30.99 9.68
C ALA A 6 8.88 -30.62 8.18
N ASN A 7 8.50 -31.57 7.32
CA ASN A 7 8.33 -31.30 5.89
C ASN A 7 7.12 -30.40 5.61
N SER A 8 6.03 -30.56 6.37
CA SER A 8 4.87 -29.68 6.26
C SER A 8 5.18 -28.25 6.72
N ALA A 9 5.93 -28.09 7.81
CA ALA A 9 6.39 -26.78 8.28
C ALA A 9 7.35 -26.12 7.28
N LEU A 10 8.25 -26.91 6.68
CA LEU A 10 9.17 -26.42 5.65
C LEU A 10 8.41 -25.89 4.42
N LEU A 11 7.40 -26.63 3.96
CA LEU A 11 6.58 -26.21 2.81
C LEU A 11 5.75 -24.96 3.12
N SER A 12 5.13 -24.89 4.31
CA SER A 12 4.39 -23.71 4.74
C SER A 12 5.30 -22.48 4.81
N ASN A 13 6.47 -22.61 5.45
CA ASN A 13 7.43 -21.52 5.57
C ASN A 13 7.94 -21.07 4.19
N TYR A 14 8.19 -22.01 3.29
CA TYR A 14 8.61 -21.71 1.93
C TYR A 14 7.55 -20.93 1.16
N GLU A 15 6.28 -21.38 1.15
CA GLU A 15 5.21 -20.68 0.44
C GLU A 15 4.92 -19.31 1.09
N THR A 16 4.96 -19.20 2.42
CA THR A 16 4.82 -17.90 3.11
C THR A 16 5.95 -16.95 2.75
N LEU A 17 7.21 -17.39 2.82
CA LEU A 17 8.36 -16.56 2.48
C LEU A 17 8.34 -16.15 1.00
N LYS A 18 7.96 -17.07 0.11
CA LYS A 18 7.81 -16.83 -1.32
C LYS A 18 6.71 -15.81 -1.61
N TYR A 19 5.60 -15.84 -0.86
CA TYR A 19 4.56 -14.81 -0.97
C TYR A 19 5.07 -13.45 -0.47
N ILE A 20 5.63 -13.38 0.72
CA ILE A 20 6.17 -12.13 1.30
C ILE A 20 7.30 -11.55 0.45
N SER A 21 8.11 -12.39 -0.20
CA SER A 21 9.18 -11.93 -1.09
C SER A 21 8.66 -11.24 -2.36
N LYS A 22 7.39 -11.46 -2.72
CA LYS A 22 6.71 -10.78 -3.83
C LYS A 22 6.00 -9.50 -3.40
N THR A 23 5.87 -9.24 -2.10
CA THR A 23 5.24 -8.01 -1.59
C THR A 23 6.29 -6.91 -1.40
N PRO A 24 5.89 -5.63 -1.37
CA PRO A 24 6.81 -4.51 -1.13
C PRO A 24 7.51 -4.57 0.25
N CYS A 25 7.07 -5.44 1.16
CA CYS A 25 7.67 -5.66 2.47
C CYS A 25 9.11 -6.19 2.40
N ARG A 26 9.53 -6.78 1.28
CA ARG A 26 10.87 -7.37 1.11
C ARG A 26 12.02 -6.40 1.40
N HIS A 27 11.83 -5.12 1.10
CA HIS A 27 12.87 -4.10 1.23
C HIS A 27 12.77 -3.31 2.54
N GLN A 28 11.79 -3.62 3.39
CA GLN A 28 11.59 -2.90 4.65
C GLN A 28 12.54 -3.43 5.73
N THR A 29 13.07 -2.51 6.54
CA THR A 29 13.86 -2.83 7.73
C THR A 29 13.07 -2.48 8.99
N PRO A 30 13.43 -3.06 10.16
CA PRO A 30 12.79 -2.72 11.42
C PRO A 30 12.82 -1.21 11.75
N GLU A 31 13.82 -0.49 11.28
CA GLU A 31 13.98 0.96 11.46
C GLU A 31 12.91 1.71 10.66
N ILE A 32 12.74 1.37 9.37
CA ILE A 32 11.73 1.95 8.49
C ILE A 32 10.31 1.72 9.04
N VAL A 33 10.04 0.52 9.57
CA VAL A 33 8.74 0.21 10.18
C VAL A 33 8.45 1.10 11.38
N ARG A 34 9.45 1.35 12.24
CA ARG A 34 9.30 2.24 13.40
C ARG A 34 9.08 3.68 12.98
N GLU A 35 9.81 4.14 11.97
CA GLU A 35 9.66 5.47 11.41
C GLU A 35 8.26 5.65 10.82
N PHE A 36 7.80 4.70 9.99
CA PHE A 36 6.45 4.67 9.44
C PHE A 36 5.40 4.73 10.55
N LEU A 37 5.48 3.86 11.55
CA LEU A 37 4.53 3.85 12.66
C LEU A 37 4.55 5.14 13.47
N THR A 38 5.67 5.85 13.52
CA THR A 38 5.80 7.14 14.20
C THR A 38 5.17 8.27 13.39
N ALA A 39 5.43 8.32 12.08
CA ALA A 39 4.82 9.29 11.17
C ALA A 39 3.29 9.08 11.08
N MET A 40 2.82 7.83 11.14
CA MET A 40 1.40 7.47 11.16
C MET A 40 0.69 7.76 12.50
N LYS A 41 1.36 8.31 13.52
CA LYS A 41 0.69 8.66 14.80
C LYS A 41 -0.17 9.92 14.68
N SER A 42 0.21 10.85 13.83
CA SER A 42 -0.56 12.08 13.57
C SER A 42 -1.88 11.78 12.88
N HIS A 43 -1.92 10.72 12.07
CA HIS A 43 -3.12 10.25 11.40
C HIS A 43 -3.95 9.37 12.34
N LYS A 44 -5.26 9.65 12.45
CA LYS A 44 -6.23 8.88 13.25
C LYS A 44 -6.61 7.54 12.59
N LEU A 45 -5.59 6.72 12.33
CA LEU A 45 -5.74 5.40 11.72
C LEU A 45 -5.75 4.30 12.77
N THR A 46 -6.56 3.26 12.55
CA THR A 46 -6.61 2.05 13.36
C THR A 46 -5.35 1.21 13.15
N LYS A 47 -5.12 0.22 14.03
CA LYS A 47 -3.97 -0.69 13.90
C LYS A 47 -4.05 -1.53 12.62
N ALA A 48 -5.26 -1.91 12.21
CA ALA A 48 -5.49 -2.70 11.00
C ALA A 48 -5.19 -1.88 9.74
N GLU A 49 -5.67 -0.63 9.69
CA GLU A 49 -5.39 0.30 8.58
C GLU A 49 -3.88 0.54 8.43
N LYS A 50 -3.18 0.83 9.54
CA LYS A 50 -1.72 1.00 9.54
C LYS A 50 -0.98 -0.23 9.02
N LEU A 51 -1.44 -1.43 9.40
CA LEU A 51 -0.85 -2.68 8.94
C LEU A 51 -1.10 -2.92 7.45
N GLN A 52 -2.30 -2.62 6.95
CA GLN A 52 -2.60 -2.73 5.53
C GLN A 52 -1.74 -1.78 4.71
N LEU A 53 -1.64 -0.51 5.11
CA LEU A 53 -0.79 0.49 4.43
C LEU A 53 0.67 0.05 4.38
N LEU A 54 1.19 -0.51 5.48
CA LEU A 54 2.55 -1.05 5.55
C LEU A 54 2.76 -2.25 4.60
N ASN A 55 1.76 -3.13 4.50
CA ASN A 55 1.85 -4.36 3.71
C ASN A 55 1.70 -4.14 2.20
N HIS A 56 0.84 -3.20 1.80
CA HIS A 56 0.49 -2.99 0.40
C HIS A 56 1.19 -1.77 -0.23
N ARG A 57 1.69 -0.82 0.57
CA ARG A 57 2.34 0.42 0.10
C ARG A 57 1.52 1.10 -0.99
N PRO A 58 0.40 1.78 -0.63
CA PRO A 58 -0.41 2.44 -1.64
C PRO A 58 0.38 3.54 -2.37
N MET A 59 0.13 3.64 -3.67
CA MET A 59 0.74 4.65 -4.55
C MET A 59 -0.29 5.65 -5.08
N THR A 60 -1.59 5.43 -4.78
CA THR A 60 -2.66 6.35 -5.17
C THR A 60 -3.60 6.64 -4.00
N ALA A 61 -4.27 7.79 -4.02
CA ALA A 61 -5.28 8.16 -3.04
C ALA A 61 -6.47 7.19 -3.02
N VAL A 62 -6.84 6.65 -4.19
CA VAL A 62 -7.92 5.67 -4.35
C VAL A 62 -7.61 4.39 -3.57
N GLU A 63 -6.36 3.91 -3.59
CA GLU A 63 -5.98 2.75 -2.80
C GLU A 63 -6.12 3.01 -1.29
N ILE A 64 -5.77 4.21 -0.82
CA ILE A 64 -5.96 4.59 0.58
C ILE A 64 -7.44 4.57 0.95
N GLN A 65 -8.31 5.10 0.08
CA GLN A 65 -9.77 5.10 0.30
C GLN A 65 -10.36 3.69 0.39
N LEU A 66 -9.79 2.74 -0.35
CA LEU A 66 -10.19 1.33 -0.28
C LEU A 66 -9.68 0.60 0.98
N MET A 67 -8.61 1.10 1.59
CA MET A 67 -7.98 0.50 2.78
C MET A 67 -8.47 1.11 4.09
N VAL A 68 -8.92 2.37 4.07
CA VAL A 68 -9.42 3.10 5.24
C VAL A 68 -10.93 3.21 5.15
N GLU A 69 -11.63 2.57 6.07
CA GLU A 69 -13.10 2.65 6.18
C GLU A 69 -13.54 4.08 6.49
N GLU A 70 -14.60 4.53 5.80
CA GLU A 70 -15.17 5.88 5.95
C GLU A 70 -14.12 6.99 5.79
N SER A 71 -13.15 6.78 4.89
CA SER A 71 -12.02 7.70 4.70
C SER A 71 -12.44 9.13 4.37
N GLU A 72 -13.53 9.31 3.59
CA GLU A 72 -14.09 10.62 3.21
C GLU A 72 -14.68 11.39 4.39
N GLU A 73 -15.18 10.70 5.43
CA GLU A 73 -15.71 11.34 6.64
C GLU A 73 -14.63 11.56 7.70
N ARG A 74 -13.60 10.69 7.73
CA ARG A 74 -12.58 10.67 8.78
C ARG A 74 -11.33 11.48 8.43
N LEU A 75 -11.02 11.66 7.16
CA LEU A 75 -9.80 12.30 6.67
C LEU A 75 -10.12 13.34 5.60
N THR A 76 -9.45 14.48 5.65
CA THR A 76 -9.54 15.47 4.57
C THR A 76 -8.69 15.03 3.37
N GLU A 77 -8.97 15.60 2.20
CA GLU A 77 -8.19 15.33 0.98
C GLU A 77 -6.70 15.67 1.19
N GLU A 78 -6.39 16.78 1.88
CA GLU A 78 -5.00 17.12 2.19
C GLU A 78 -4.33 16.11 3.15
N GLN A 79 -5.11 15.51 4.07
CA GLN A 79 -4.59 14.47 4.95
C GLN A 79 -4.33 13.16 4.20
N ILE A 80 -5.14 12.84 3.19
CA ILE A 80 -4.94 11.68 2.31
C ILE A 80 -3.69 11.89 1.46
N GLU A 81 -3.50 13.08 0.89
CA GLU A 81 -2.29 13.41 0.14
C GLU A 81 -1.04 13.39 1.04
N ALA A 82 -1.11 13.98 2.24
CA ALA A 82 0.00 13.95 3.20
C ALA A 82 0.34 12.51 3.64
N LEU A 83 -0.69 11.67 3.82
CA LEU A 83 -0.54 10.25 4.12
C LEU A 83 0.17 9.53 2.97
N LEU A 84 -0.26 9.76 1.73
CA LEU A 84 0.33 9.17 0.53
C LEU A 84 1.80 9.59 0.36
N HIS A 85 2.10 10.88 0.57
CA HIS A 85 3.47 11.39 0.54
C HIS A 85 4.33 10.74 1.64
N THR A 86 3.78 10.57 2.85
CA THR A 86 4.51 9.93 3.95
C THR A 86 4.78 8.45 3.65
N VAL A 87 3.80 7.72 3.13
CA VAL A 87 3.94 6.31 2.72
C VAL A 87 5.03 6.17 1.65
N THR A 88 5.00 7.00 0.61
CA THR A 88 5.94 6.92 -0.51
C THR A 88 7.35 7.37 -0.14
N SER A 89 7.48 8.34 0.78
CA SER A 89 8.77 8.85 1.26
C SER A 89 9.44 7.92 2.28
N VAL A 90 8.68 7.25 3.14
CA VAL A 90 9.24 6.39 4.22
C VAL A 90 9.42 4.96 3.73
N LEU A 91 8.47 4.43 2.93
CA LEU A 91 8.54 3.04 2.48
C LEU A 91 9.37 2.93 1.20
N PRO A 92 10.43 2.10 1.19
CA PRO A 92 11.33 1.96 0.05
C PRO A 92 10.55 1.49 -1.18
N ALA A 93 10.78 2.16 -2.31
CA ALA A 93 10.26 1.70 -3.59
C ALA A 93 10.91 0.35 -3.94
N GLY A 94 10.08 -0.63 -4.28
CA GLY A 94 10.60 -1.84 -4.90
C GLY A 94 11.15 -1.51 -6.29
N PRO A 95 12.14 -2.25 -6.80
CA PRO A 95 12.64 -2.09 -8.17
C PRO A 95 11.55 -2.31 -9.24
N ASP A 96 10.39 -2.85 -8.88
CA ASP A 96 9.28 -3.16 -9.80
C ASP A 96 8.24 -2.03 -9.95
N THR A 97 8.46 -0.85 -9.35
CA THR A 97 7.51 0.29 -9.43
C THR A 97 7.93 1.42 -10.36
N GLU A 98 8.88 1.18 -11.26
CA GLU A 98 8.95 1.95 -12.50
C GLU A 98 7.89 1.39 -13.47
N HIS A 99 6.97 2.23 -13.95
CA HIS A 99 5.91 1.93 -14.94
C HIS A 99 4.55 1.44 -14.42
N LYS A 100 3.76 2.38 -13.90
CA LYS A 100 2.34 2.52 -14.33
C LYS A 100 1.87 3.98 -14.38
N THR A 101 2.76 4.89 -14.77
CA THR A 101 2.34 6.13 -15.46
C THR A 101 1.99 5.75 -16.89
N ASN A 102 0.72 5.47 -17.16
CA ASN A 102 0.15 5.64 -18.50
C ASN A 102 -1.15 6.42 -18.37
N THR A 103 -1.04 7.67 -18.81
CA THR A 103 -2.08 8.61 -19.24
C THR A 103 -3.08 7.93 -20.19
N ASN A 104 -4.37 8.27 -20.25
CA ASN A 104 -4.93 9.51 -20.79
C ASN A 104 -6.41 9.62 -20.38
N TYR A 105 -6.79 10.70 -19.70
CA TYR A 105 -8.14 11.26 -19.82
C TYR A 105 -8.08 12.19 -21.04
N ASP A 106 -8.39 11.65 -22.21
CA ASP A 106 -8.71 12.47 -23.38
C ASP A 106 -10.22 12.70 -23.36
N GLY A 107 -10.62 13.76 -22.67
CA GLY A 107 -11.95 14.32 -22.76
C GLY A 107 -11.99 15.27 -23.94
N THR A 108 -12.27 14.75 -25.14
CA THR A 108 -12.83 15.59 -26.21
C THR A 108 -14.32 15.72 -25.93
N MET A 109 -14.67 16.75 -25.15
CA MET A 109 -15.98 17.39 -25.27
C MET A 109 -16.02 18.06 -26.64
N ASP A 110 -16.63 17.39 -27.62
CA ASP A 110 -17.19 18.11 -28.76
C ASP A 110 -18.65 18.43 -28.40
N GLU A 111 -18.85 19.67 -27.93
CA GLU A 111 -20.14 20.34 -27.88
C GLU A 111 -20.66 20.62 -29.29
N GLU A 112 -21.96 20.33 -29.50
CA GLU A 112 -22.93 20.99 -30.41
C GLU A 112 -22.62 21.02 -31.94
N ASP A 113 -23.56 20.94 -32.88
CA ASP A 113 -24.99 21.31 -32.91
C ASP A 113 -25.68 20.66 -34.16
N PRO A 114 -26.89 21.02 -34.63
CA PRO A 114 -27.90 20.09 -35.12
C PRO A 114 -28.13 20.19 -36.65
N ALA A 115 -28.97 19.31 -37.20
CA ALA A 115 -29.86 19.55 -38.35
C ALA A 115 -30.74 18.32 -38.62
#